data_AF-A0A8X6XUX0-F1
#
_entry.id   AF-A0A8X6XUX0-F1
#
_cell.length_a   1.000
_cell.length_b   1.000
_cell.length_c   1.000
_cell.angle_alpha   90.00
_cell.angle_beta   90.00
_cell.angle_gamma   90.00
#
_symmetry.space_group_name_H-M   'P 1'
#
loop_
_entity.id
_entity.type
_entity.pdbx_description
1 polymer ?
#
loop_
_entity_poly.entity_id
_entity_poly.type
_entity_poly.pdbx_seq_one_letter_code
_entity_poly.pdbx_strand_id
1 'polypeptide(L)'
;MDSRSSSIWSKVNSKFGIHHRNRFTKMGRIFLEHIGGSRMFSCAGCDTILTNRNELISTRFTGATGRAFLFNKVVNLTYSEVQDRVMLTGRHMVRDVSCKNCEAKLGWIYEFATEENQRYKEGRVILERALVTESDGLDQSGGF
;
A
#
# COMPACT_ATOMS: atom_id res chain seq x y z
N MET A 1 -21.03 -49.87 -30.56
CA MET A 1 -20.09 -48.97 -31.26
C MET A 1 -20.83 -47.68 -31.59
N ASP A 2 -21.08 -46.97 -30.49
CA ASP A 2 -20.94 -45.53 -30.25
C ASP A 2 -21.90 -44.56 -30.95
N SER A 3 -23.09 -44.47 -30.35
CA SER A 3 -23.68 -43.29 -29.69
C SER A 3 -23.45 -41.89 -30.29
N ARG A 4 -24.58 -41.32 -30.74
CA ARG A 4 -24.80 -39.93 -31.13
C ARG A 4 -24.69 -38.94 -29.95
N SER A 5 -24.41 -37.69 -30.33
CA SER A 5 -24.92 -36.43 -29.77
C SER A 5 -24.11 -35.75 -28.66
N SER A 6 -24.18 -34.41 -28.67
CA SER A 6 -23.63 -33.42 -27.72
C SER A 6 -22.13 -33.14 -27.95
N SER A 7 -21.67 -32.01 -28.49
CA SER A 7 -21.82 -30.69 -27.87
C SER A 7 -21.17 -29.62 -28.76
N ILE A 8 -21.98 -28.87 -29.50
CA ILE A 8 -21.68 -27.46 -29.75
C ILE A 8 -21.93 -26.78 -28.40
N TRP A 9 -21.01 -25.90 -27.98
CA TRP A 9 -20.95 -25.05 -26.77
C TRP A 9 -19.76 -25.34 -25.84
N SER A 10 -18.61 -24.77 -26.19
CA SER A 10 -17.59 -24.35 -25.21
C SER A 10 -16.66 -23.29 -25.81
N LYS A 11 -17.24 -22.23 -26.37
CA LYS A 11 -16.62 -20.90 -26.24
C LYS A 11 -16.97 -20.38 -24.85
N VAL A 12 -16.07 -19.54 -24.32
CA VAL A 12 -16.26 -18.54 -23.26
C VAL A 12 -15.57 -18.85 -21.92
N ASN A 13 -14.53 -18.02 -21.67
CA ASN A 13 -13.99 -17.55 -20.38
C ASN A 13 -13.38 -18.53 -19.37
N SER A 14 -12.05 -18.46 -19.25
CA SER A 14 -11.37 -18.53 -17.94
C SER A 14 -9.93 -18.03 -18.07
N LYS A 15 -9.73 -16.71 -18.11
CA LYS A 15 -8.42 -16.10 -17.83
C LYS A 15 -8.59 -14.75 -17.13
N PHE A 16 -9.42 -14.74 -16.09
CA PHE A 16 -9.38 -13.74 -15.05
C PHE A 16 -9.12 -14.50 -13.74
N GLY A 17 -7.88 -14.47 -13.29
CA GLY A 17 -7.51 -14.92 -11.96
C GLY A 17 -8.18 -13.99 -10.96
N ILE A 18 -9.33 -14.41 -10.42
CA ILE A 18 -10.02 -13.70 -9.36
C ILE A 18 -9.15 -13.90 -8.11
N HIS A 19 -8.27 -12.96 -7.81
CA HIS A 19 -7.63 -12.91 -6.51
C HIS A 19 -8.74 -12.75 -5.46
N HIS A 20 -9.00 -13.84 -4.72
CA HIS A 20 -9.89 -13.85 -3.57
C HIS A 20 -9.36 -12.85 -2.54
N ARG A 21 -9.84 -11.60 -2.62
CA ARG A 21 -9.60 -10.56 -1.62
C ARG A 21 -10.28 -11.00 -0.33
N ASN A 22 -9.50 -11.49 0.62
CA ASN A 22 -9.95 -11.82 1.97
C ASN A 22 -10.42 -10.52 2.64
N ARG A 23 -11.71 -10.19 2.48
CA ARG A 23 -12.40 -9.20 3.30
C ARG A 23 -12.59 -9.82 4.68
N PHE A 24 -11.62 -9.62 5.57
CA PHE A 24 -11.86 -9.82 6.99
C PHE A 24 -12.96 -8.86 7.42
N THR A 25 -14.17 -9.38 7.65
CA THR A 25 -15.32 -8.61 8.13
C THR A 25 -15.14 -8.30 9.61
N LYS A 26 -14.39 -7.23 9.91
CA LYS A 26 -14.42 -6.62 11.25
C LYS A 26 -15.82 -6.08 11.48
N MET A 27 -16.53 -6.58 12.50
CA MET A 27 -17.89 -6.14 12.83
C MET A 27 -17.84 -4.72 13.43
N GLY A 28 -17.99 -3.70 12.58
CA GLY A 28 -17.98 -2.28 12.93
C GLY A 28 -17.75 -1.39 11.69
N ARG A 29 -18.19 -0.13 11.71
CA ARG A 29 -17.91 0.81 10.61
C ARG A 29 -16.48 1.35 10.76
N ILE A 30 -15.61 1.01 9.81
CA ILE A 30 -14.26 1.58 9.72
C ILE A 30 -14.35 2.90 8.97
N PHE A 31 -13.94 3.99 9.61
CA PHE A 31 -13.77 5.28 8.95
C PHE A 31 -12.40 5.34 8.26
N LEU A 32 -12.43 5.49 6.93
CA LEU A 32 -11.25 5.66 6.09
C LEU A 32 -11.16 7.12 5.61
N GLU A 33 -9.98 7.72 5.71
CA GLU A 33 -9.69 9.06 5.21
C GLU A 33 -9.30 8.98 3.73
N HIS A 34 -9.64 10.03 2.96
CA HIS A 34 -9.26 10.14 1.56
C HIS A 34 -8.45 11.42 1.36
N ILE A 35 -7.17 11.27 0.95
CA ILE A 35 -6.23 12.39 0.83
C ILE A 35 -6.40 13.19 -0.49
N GLY A 36 -7.19 12.67 -1.43
CA GLY A 36 -7.40 13.26 -2.76
C GLY A 36 -6.17 13.14 -3.67
N GLY A 37 -6.25 13.70 -4.88
CA GLY A 37 -5.17 13.71 -5.88
C GLY A 37 -5.45 12.84 -7.10
N SER A 38 -4.68 13.06 -8.17
CA SER A 38 -4.83 12.38 -9.48
C SER A 38 -4.02 11.10 -9.60
N ARG A 39 -3.12 10.78 -8.67
CA ARG A 39 -2.40 9.50 -8.63
C ARG A 39 -2.31 9.01 -7.21
N MET A 40 -2.84 7.83 -6.96
CA MET A 40 -3.03 7.29 -5.62
C MET A 40 -2.20 6.03 -5.41
N PHE A 41 -1.78 5.84 -4.17
CA PHE A 41 -1.19 4.60 -3.69
C PHE A 41 -2.20 3.91 -2.78
N SER A 42 -2.49 2.63 -3.08
CA SER A 42 -3.43 1.81 -2.32
C SER A 42 -2.73 0.56 -1.77
N CYS A 43 -3.30 -0.02 -0.72
CA CYS A 43 -2.84 -1.29 -0.17
C CYS A 43 -3.06 -2.42 -1.18
N ALA A 44 -2.02 -3.17 -1.54
CA ALA A 44 -2.15 -4.27 -2.50
C ALA A 44 -3.05 -5.43 -2.04
N GLY A 45 -3.28 -5.56 -0.72
CA GLY A 45 -4.10 -6.63 -0.15
C GLY A 45 -5.61 -6.34 -0.13
N CYS A 46 -6.02 -5.07 -0.08
CA CYS A 46 -7.43 -4.70 0.08
C CYS A 46 -7.86 -3.41 -0.63
N ASP A 47 -6.98 -2.82 -1.43
CA ASP A 47 -7.18 -1.60 -2.23
C ASP A 47 -7.58 -0.35 -1.43
N THR A 48 -7.37 -0.36 -0.11
CA THR A 48 -7.56 0.84 0.72
C THR A 48 -6.58 1.92 0.30
N ILE A 49 -7.07 3.12 -0.03
CA ILE A 49 -6.23 4.27 -0.39
C ILE A 49 -5.39 4.68 0.82
N LEU A 50 -4.10 4.89 0.61
CA LEU A 50 -3.12 5.21 1.65
C LEU A 50 -2.53 6.61 1.47
N THR A 51 -2.18 6.98 0.24
CA THR A 51 -1.57 8.29 -0.04
C THR A 51 -1.69 8.64 -1.52
N ASN A 52 -1.11 9.75 -1.95
CA ASN A 52 -1.07 10.19 -3.33
C ASN A 52 0.37 10.52 -3.77
N ARG A 53 0.54 10.81 -5.07
CA ARG A 53 1.84 11.13 -5.65
C ARG A 53 2.44 12.44 -5.16
N ASN A 54 1.64 13.40 -4.72
CA ASN A 54 2.12 14.69 -4.22
C ASN A 54 2.84 14.55 -2.87
N GLU A 55 2.48 13.53 -2.09
CA GLU A 55 3.14 13.21 -0.83
C GLU A 55 4.46 12.44 -1.00
N LEU A 56 4.82 12.01 -2.22
CA LEU A 56 6.03 11.24 -2.48
C LEU A 56 7.28 12.13 -2.38
N ILE A 57 8.16 11.83 -1.42
CA ILE A 57 9.43 12.54 -1.22
C ILE A 57 10.55 11.88 -2.03
N SER A 58 10.67 10.55 -1.97
CA SER A 58 11.78 9.84 -2.62
C SER A 58 11.47 8.39 -2.91
N THR A 59 12.02 7.89 -4.02
CA THR A 59 11.91 6.48 -4.46
C THR A 59 13.19 5.67 -4.25
N ARG A 60 14.20 6.28 -3.63
CA ARG A 60 15.55 5.70 -3.47
C ARG A 60 15.72 4.90 -2.17
N PHE A 61 14.63 4.56 -1.50
CA PHE A 61 14.66 3.81 -0.26
C PHE A 61 14.56 2.31 -0.52
N THR A 62 15.01 1.52 0.46
CA THR A 62 14.97 0.06 0.42
C THR A 62 14.38 -0.47 1.72
N GLY A 63 13.52 -1.47 1.63
CA GLY A 63 12.96 -2.23 2.74
C GLY A 63 13.18 -3.72 2.59
N ALA A 64 12.42 -4.53 3.32
CA ALA A 64 12.63 -5.97 3.38
C ALA A 64 12.33 -6.66 2.03
N THR A 65 11.37 -6.14 1.26
CA THR A 65 10.97 -6.66 -0.06
C THR A 65 11.64 -5.94 -1.24
N GLY A 66 12.68 -5.14 -0.98
CA GLY A 66 13.41 -4.40 -2.01
C GLY A 66 13.06 -2.93 -2.04
N ARG A 67 12.70 -2.37 -3.20
CA ARG A 67 12.47 -0.91 -3.35
C ARG A 67 11.31 -0.42 -2.48
N ALA A 68 11.50 0.75 -1.88
CA ALA A 68 10.50 1.39 -1.04
C ALA A 68 10.42 2.90 -1.34
N PHE A 69 9.29 3.49 -0.96
CA PHE A 69 8.96 4.89 -1.18
C PHE A 69 8.88 5.63 0.15
N LEU A 70 9.49 6.81 0.22
CA LEU A 70 9.36 7.73 1.34
C LEU A 70 8.24 8.74 1.05
N PHE A 71 7.26 8.81 1.94
CA PHE A 71 6.14 9.72 1.85
C PHE A 71 6.11 10.71 3.01
N ASN A 72 5.59 11.90 2.73
CA ASN A 72 5.34 12.96 3.71
C ASN A 72 4.13 12.64 4.59
N LYS A 73 2.97 12.32 3.99
CA LYS A 73 1.75 11.91 4.70
C LYS A 73 1.18 10.61 4.12
N VAL A 74 0.73 9.71 5.01
CA VAL A 74 0.00 8.48 4.67
C VAL A 74 -1.14 8.29 5.66
N VAL A 75 -2.32 7.94 5.15
CA VAL A 75 -3.55 7.75 5.92
C VAL A 75 -3.94 6.27 5.98
N ASN A 76 -4.92 5.94 6.81
CA ASN A 76 -5.47 4.58 6.95
C ASN A 76 -4.44 3.52 7.40
N LEU A 77 -3.52 3.94 8.27
CA LEU A 77 -2.51 3.08 8.89
C LEU A 77 -2.83 2.80 10.36
N THR A 78 -2.31 1.67 10.86
CA THR A 78 -2.11 1.37 12.28
C THR A 78 -0.62 1.27 12.57
N TYR A 79 -0.22 1.63 13.79
CA TYR A 79 1.19 1.71 14.20
C TYR A 79 1.49 0.68 15.28
N SER A 80 2.65 0.02 15.19
CA SER A 80 3.15 -0.86 16.24
C SER A 80 3.74 -0.07 17.41
N GLU A 81 4.24 -0.80 18.41
CA GLU A 81 5.16 -0.25 19.41
C GLU A 81 6.44 0.29 18.76
N VAL A 82 7.12 1.22 19.45
CA VAL A 82 8.41 1.77 19.02
C VAL A 82 9.46 0.68 19.05
N GLN A 83 10.26 0.62 18.00
CA GLN A 83 11.41 -0.26 17.86
C GLN A 83 12.65 0.58 17.61
N ASP A 84 13.74 0.21 18.28
CA ASP A 84 15.06 0.73 17.97
C ASP A 84 15.69 -0.08 16.83
N ARG A 85 16.14 0.59 15.77
CA ARG A 85 16.70 -0.06 14.58
C ARG A 85 17.98 0.63 14.12
N VAL A 86 19.05 -0.14 14.00
CA VAL A 86 20.32 0.31 13.39
C VAL A 86 20.23 0.11 11.88
N MET A 87 20.45 1.18 11.12
CA MET A 87 20.46 1.19 9.66
C MET A 87 21.80 1.73 9.16
N LEU A 88 22.03 1.69 7.84
CA LEU A 88 23.24 2.25 7.22
C LEU A 88 23.48 3.73 7.60
N THR A 89 22.40 4.49 7.80
CA THR A 89 22.46 5.92 8.15
C THR A 89 22.39 6.17 9.65
N GLY A 90 22.83 5.22 10.49
CA GLY A 90 22.82 5.36 11.95
C GLY A 90 21.61 4.74 12.64
N ARG A 91 21.37 5.14 13.89
CA ARG A 91 20.33 4.60 14.77
C ARG A 91 19.02 5.39 14.64
N HIS A 92 17.90 4.67 14.55
CA HIS A 92 16.56 5.23 14.35
C HIS A 92 15.56 4.58 15.30
N MET A 93 14.64 5.36 15.86
CA MET A 93 13.42 4.85 16.47
C MET A 93 12.32 4.83 15.42
N VAL A 94 11.71 3.67 15.20
CA VAL A 94 10.72 3.44 14.15
C VAL A 94 9.50 2.70 14.69
N ARG A 95 8.36 2.81 14.01
CA ARG A 95 7.20 1.93 14.22
C ARG A 95 6.84 1.27 12.90
N ASP A 96 6.57 -0.03 12.94
CA ASP A 96 5.99 -0.70 11.77
C ASP A 96 4.58 -0.14 11.52
N VAL A 97 4.23 0.01 10.25
CA VAL A 97 2.90 0.46 9.83
C VAL A 97 2.17 -0.63 9.08
N SER A 98 0.90 -0.81 9.41
CA SER A 98 0.01 -1.80 8.81
C SER A 98 -1.26 -1.13 8.27
N CYS A 99 -1.91 -1.77 7.30
CA CYS A 99 -3.18 -1.30 6.77
C CYS A 99 -4.26 -1.37 7.85
N LYS A 100 -4.99 -0.26 8.09
CA LYS A 100 -6.09 -0.21 9.05
C LYS A 100 -7.25 -1.16 8.70
N ASN A 101 -7.40 -1.52 7.42
CA ASN A 101 -8.49 -2.36 6.93
C ASN A 101 -8.17 -3.86 6.94
N CYS A 102 -7.02 -4.27 6.41
CA CYS A 102 -6.66 -5.69 6.29
C CYS A 102 -5.48 -6.14 7.16
N GLU A 103 -4.92 -5.23 7.97
CA GLU A 103 -3.82 -5.49 8.92
C GLU A 103 -2.50 -5.95 8.29
N ALA A 104 -2.42 -6.01 6.97
CA ALA A 104 -1.18 -6.29 6.25
C ALA A 104 -0.12 -5.23 6.60
N LYS A 105 1.08 -5.67 6.97
CA LYS A 105 2.25 -4.80 7.16
C LYS A 105 2.62 -4.18 5.82
N LEU A 106 2.88 -2.87 5.80
CA LEU A 106 3.17 -2.11 4.58
C LEU A 106 4.55 -1.44 4.59
N GLY A 107 5.09 -1.18 5.78
CA GLY A 107 6.40 -0.56 5.95
C GLY A 107 6.62 -0.06 7.38
N TRP A 108 7.19 1.13 7.54
CA TRP A 108 7.43 1.75 8.85
C TRP A 108 7.46 3.29 8.79
N ILE A 109 7.28 3.94 9.94
CA ILE A 109 7.46 5.39 10.13
C ILE A 109 8.72 5.65 10.97
N TYR A 110 9.43 6.74 10.68
CA TYR A 110 10.52 7.23 11.52
C TYR A 110 9.96 8.15 12.60
N GLU A 111 10.14 7.79 13.87
CA GLU A 111 9.77 8.64 15.01
C GLU A 111 10.90 9.60 15.36
N PHE A 112 12.14 9.09 15.36
CA PHE A 112 13.31 9.85 15.75
C PHE A 112 14.57 9.32 15.06
N ALA A 113 15.46 10.23 14.68
CA ALA A 113 16.79 9.91 14.18
C ALA A 113 17.87 10.52 15.09
N THR A 114 18.86 9.71 15.49
CA THR A 114 19.96 10.20 16.34
C THR A 114 20.86 11.20 15.61
N GLU A 115 21.09 10.96 14.32
CA GLU A 115 21.96 11.79 13.48
C GLU A 115 21.19 13.00 12.93
N GLU A 116 21.72 14.20 13.13
CA GLU A 116 21.05 15.45 12.71
C GLU A 116 20.76 15.49 11.21
N ASN A 117 21.68 15.00 10.39
CA ASN A 117 21.53 14.93 8.94
C ASN A 117 20.46 13.94 8.47
N GLN A 118 19.89 13.13 9.37
CA GLN A 118 18.79 12.20 9.08
C GLN A 118 17.43 12.68 9.58
N ARG A 119 17.36 13.80 10.31
CA ARG A 119 16.12 14.30 10.91
C ARG A 119 15.03 14.65 9.90
N TYR A 120 15.39 14.87 8.64
CA TYR A 120 14.41 15.05 7.55
C TYR A 120 13.47 13.84 7.36
N LYS A 121 13.86 12.66 7.88
CA LYS A 121 13.06 11.44 7.87
C LYS A 121 12.03 11.40 8.99
N GLU A 122 12.19 12.16 10.07
CA GLU A 122 11.28 12.16 11.21
C GLU A 122 9.85 12.51 10.76
N GLY A 123 8.88 11.71 11.21
CA GLY A 123 7.48 11.79 10.81
C GLY A 123 7.19 11.30 9.39
N ARG A 124 8.18 10.79 8.65
CA ARG A 124 8.00 10.28 7.28
C ARG A 124 7.76 8.78 7.27
N VAL A 125 6.93 8.34 6.32
CA VAL A 125 6.51 6.94 6.21
C VAL A 125 7.20 6.28 5.03
N ILE A 126 7.78 5.12 5.26
CA ILE A 126 8.22 4.20 4.23
C ILE A 126 7.11 3.21 3.92
N LEU A 127 6.73 3.11 2.65
CA LEU A 127 5.90 2.02 2.14
C LEU A 127 6.70 1.20 1.13
N GLU A 128 6.65 -0.12 1.27
CA GLU A 128 7.35 -1.02 0.36
C GLU A 128 6.59 -1.19 -0.95
N ARG A 129 7.30 -1.06 -2.09
CA ARG A 129 6.68 -1.08 -3.43
C ARG A 129 5.93 -2.37 -3.72
N ALA A 130 6.38 -3.50 -3.16
CA ALA A 130 5.72 -4.80 -3.37
C ALA A 130 4.35 -4.90 -2.67
N LEU A 131 4.05 -4.00 -1.72
CA LEU A 131 2.88 -4.06 -0.83
C LEU A 131 1.86 -2.95 -1.13
N VAL A 132 2.16 -2.09 -2.11
CA VAL A 132 1.29 -1.00 -2.55
C VAL A 132 1.11 -1.01 -4.06
N THR A 133 -0.08 -0.60 -4.51
CA THR A 133 -0.42 -0.44 -5.92
C THR A 133 -0.54 1.05 -6.23
N GLU A 134 0.05 1.51 -7.34
CA GLU A 134 -0.15 2.86 -7.86
C GLU A 134 -1.24 2.83 -8.93
N SER A 135 -2.23 3.71 -8.83
CA SER A 135 -3.29 3.86 -9.82
C SER A 135 -3.55 5.34 -10.12
N ASP A 136 -3.87 5.65 -11.38
CA ASP A 136 -4.40 6.97 -11.73
C ASP A 136 -5.77 7.16 -11.07
N GLY A 137 -5.94 8.30 -10.39
CA GLY A 137 -7.23 8.78 -9.91
C GLY A 137 -8.08 9.25 -11.08
N LEU A 138 -9.40 9.29 -10.91
CA LEU A 138 -10.29 9.77 -11.96
C LEU A 138 -10.00 11.25 -12.25
N ASP A 139 -9.31 11.50 -13.36
CA ASP A 139 -9.12 12.83 -13.90
C ASP A 139 -10.51 13.39 -14.27
N GLN A 140 -10.95 14.47 -13.62
CA GLN A 140 -12.14 15.23 -14.04
C GLN A 140 -11.87 16.08 -15.29
N SER A 141 -10.94 15.67 -16.17
CA SER A 141 -10.77 16.28 -17.49
C SER A 141 -11.72 15.62 -18.50
N GLY A 142 -13.02 15.66 -18.20
CA GLY A 142 -14.05 15.56 -19.22
C GLY A 142 -14.14 16.93 -19.89
N GLY A 143 -13.42 17.10 -20.99
CA GLY A 143 -13.56 18.27 -21.84
C GLY A 143 -15.01 18.41 -22.33
N PHE A 144 -15.52 19.64 -22.24
CA PHE A 144 -16.55 20.15 -23.12
C PHE A 144 -15.88 21.09 -24.12
#